data_AF-A0A7K7UWC6-F1
#
_entry.id   AF-A0A7K7UWC6-F1
#
_cell.length_a   1.000
_cell.length_b   1.000
_cell.length_c   1.000
_cell.angle_alpha   90.00
_cell.angle_beta   90.00
_cell.angle_gamma   90.00
#
_symmetry.space_group_name_H-M   'P 1'
#
loop_
_entity.id
_entity.type
_entity.pdbx_description
1 polymer ?
#
loop_
_entity_poly.entity_id
_entity_poly.type
_entity_poly.pdbx_seq_one_letter_code
_entity_poly.pdbx_strand_id
1 'polypeptide(L)'
;VPLGVFWSVLLGTVWLQLLEVPDPTVVPHYRAGVVAFGLSAVIELLGEPFWVLAQAHLFVRLKVIAESFSILSKCMLTVILVILYPQWGLYIFCLAQLLYTSVLVTCYVIYFTTFLGSPEATKKSFPVARMKALLPNLVEDETFVNWKEARLTWSFFKQSFLKQILTEGERYVMTFLNVLNFGDQGVYDIINNLGSLVARFIFLPIEESFYVFFAKVLERGKTVKLQKQDDVAMAASVLELLLKLVLLIGLTITVFGYAYSQLALDIYGGSMLSSGTGPSLLRCYSLYVLFLAVNGVTECFTFALMCKEEVDRYNFVMLALSFMFLCISYFLTYWHGSVGFILANCFNMGIRIAHSIHYIHDFFRESSYRPLAGLLPSPLLLLVYIISGAITIFSEVFFCCDKGWVARLVHVSVGALCFAATFITMFYTETKLIHFVGGQ
;
A
#
# COMPACT_ATOMS: atom_id res chain seq x y z
N VAL A 1 19.17 -16.47 -13.28
CA VAL A 1 20.34 -15.59 -13.02
C VAL A 1 20.84 -14.85 -14.26
N PRO A 2 21.21 -15.48 -15.40
CA PRO A 2 21.78 -14.74 -16.54
C PRO A 2 20.85 -13.65 -17.10
N LEU A 3 19.56 -13.97 -17.25
CA LEU A 3 18.53 -12.98 -17.61
C LEU A 3 18.41 -11.85 -16.58
N GLY A 4 18.56 -12.15 -15.29
CA GLY A 4 18.56 -11.16 -14.22
C GLY A 4 19.75 -10.21 -14.27
N VAL A 5 20.94 -10.73 -14.58
CA VAL A 5 22.14 -9.91 -14.83
C VAL A 5 21.92 -9.00 -16.04
N PHE A 6 21.40 -9.55 -17.14
CA PHE A 6 21.07 -8.77 -18.33
C PHE A 6 20.09 -7.62 -17.99
N TRP A 7 18.99 -7.91 -17.30
CA TRP A 7 18.01 -6.89 -16.90
C TRP A 7 18.59 -5.88 -15.90
N SER A 8 19.42 -6.31 -14.95
CA SER A 8 20.08 -5.42 -13.99
C SER A 8 21.00 -4.43 -14.70
N VAL A 9 21.80 -4.90 -15.66
CA VAL A 9 22.68 -4.03 -16.47
C VAL A 9 21.85 -3.11 -17.36
N LEU A 10 20.86 -3.65 -18.10
CA LEU A 10 20.02 -2.86 -19.00
C LEU A 10 19.27 -1.76 -18.24
N LEU A 11 18.53 -2.12 -17.19
CA LEU A 11 17.76 -1.16 -16.40
C LEU A 11 18.68 -0.19 -15.63
N GLY A 12 19.83 -0.65 -15.14
CA GLY A 12 20.83 0.21 -14.53
C GLY A 12 21.42 1.23 -15.51
N THR A 13 21.65 0.85 -16.76
CA THR A 13 22.11 1.78 -17.81
C THR A 13 21.04 2.80 -18.18
N VAL A 14 19.78 2.36 -18.34
CA VAL A 14 18.63 3.25 -18.53
C VAL A 14 18.54 4.25 -17.39
N TRP A 15 18.66 3.77 -16.15
CA TRP A 15 18.57 4.60 -14.95
C TRP A 15 19.68 5.65 -14.86
N LEU A 16 20.91 5.31 -15.28
CA LEU A 16 22.05 6.22 -15.21
C LEU A 16 22.18 7.17 -16.41
N GLN A 17 21.61 6.82 -17.57
CA GLN A 17 21.82 7.55 -18.82
C GLN A 17 20.58 8.25 -19.36
N LEU A 18 19.38 7.72 -19.10
CA LEU A 18 18.12 8.26 -19.64
C LEU A 18 17.30 9.02 -18.60
N LEU A 19 17.48 8.71 -17.31
CA LEU A 19 16.77 9.39 -16.22
C LEU A 19 17.62 10.53 -15.63
N GLU A 20 16.93 11.43 -14.92
CA GLU A 20 17.58 12.53 -14.23
C GLU A 20 18.54 11.99 -13.15
N VAL A 21 19.76 12.52 -13.14
CA VAL A 21 20.79 12.14 -12.16
C VAL A 21 20.90 13.28 -11.15
N PRO A 22 20.78 13.01 -9.84
CA PRO A 22 20.86 14.05 -8.83
C PRO A 22 22.25 14.70 -8.83
N ASP A 23 22.31 15.96 -8.40
CA ASP A 23 23.56 16.71 -8.28
C ASP A 23 24.56 15.93 -7.40
N PRO A 24 25.78 15.65 -7.88
CA PRO A 24 26.81 14.95 -7.12
C PRO A 24 27.18 15.59 -5.79
N THR A 25 26.93 16.91 -5.63
CA THR A 25 27.15 17.64 -4.38
C THR A 25 26.10 17.32 -3.32
N VAL A 26 24.89 16.93 -3.74
CA VAL A 26 23.77 16.58 -2.86
C VAL A 26 23.73 15.08 -2.59
N VAL A 27 23.96 14.26 -3.61
CA VAL A 27 23.99 12.79 -3.48
C VAL A 27 25.31 12.25 -4.03
N PRO A 28 26.37 12.20 -3.22
CA PRO A 28 27.66 11.71 -3.67
C PRO A 28 27.56 10.22 -4.03
N HIS A 29 28.30 9.83 -5.07
CA HIS A 29 28.44 8.44 -5.52
C HIS A 29 27.15 7.70 -5.94
N TYR A 30 26.15 8.43 -6.44
CA TYR A 30 24.91 7.86 -6.96
C TYR A 30 25.07 6.64 -7.88
N ARG A 31 26.05 6.68 -8.80
CA ARG A 31 26.37 5.56 -9.71
C ARG A 31 26.73 4.28 -8.99
N ALA A 32 27.55 4.37 -7.94
CA ALA A 32 27.94 3.21 -7.15
C ALA A 32 26.73 2.61 -6.43
N GLY A 33 25.78 3.46 -5.99
CA GLY A 33 24.53 3.02 -5.39
C GLY A 33 23.66 2.22 -6.35
N VAL A 34 23.47 2.70 -7.59
CA VAL A 34 22.69 1.99 -8.63
C VAL A 34 23.31 0.63 -8.92
N VAL A 35 24.64 0.55 -9.05
CA VAL A 35 25.33 -0.73 -9.28
C VAL A 35 25.18 -1.66 -8.07
N ALA A 36 25.27 -1.15 -6.84
CA ALA A 36 25.10 -1.94 -5.62
C ALA A 36 23.68 -2.50 -5.49
N PHE A 37 22.64 -1.72 -5.80
CA PHE A 37 21.26 -2.21 -5.84
C PHE A 37 21.06 -3.26 -6.95
N GLY A 38 21.62 -3.02 -8.14
CA GLY A 38 21.61 -4.01 -9.22
C GLY A 38 22.28 -5.32 -8.82
N LEU A 39 23.45 -5.26 -8.17
CA LEU A 39 24.15 -6.42 -7.63
C LEU A 39 23.31 -7.13 -6.56
N SER A 40 22.66 -6.40 -5.66
CA SER A 40 21.79 -6.98 -4.63
C SER A 40 20.64 -7.79 -5.25
N ALA A 41 20.02 -7.29 -6.32
CA ALA A 41 18.96 -8.00 -7.03
C ALA A 41 19.48 -9.30 -7.68
N VAL A 42 20.71 -9.28 -8.23
CA VAL A 42 21.34 -10.50 -8.77
C VAL A 42 21.63 -11.52 -7.66
N ILE A 43 22.10 -11.06 -6.49
CA ILE A 43 22.34 -11.93 -5.32
C ILE A 43 21.02 -12.55 -4.86
N GLU A 44 19.95 -11.77 -4.74
CA GLU A 44 18.63 -12.25 -4.34
C GLU A 44 18.10 -13.32 -5.33
N LEU A 45 18.29 -13.11 -6.63
CA LEU A 45 17.94 -14.09 -7.66
C LEU A 45 18.72 -15.41 -7.58
N LEU A 46 19.88 -15.45 -6.91
CA LEU A 46 20.58 -16.71 -6.60
C LEU A 46 19.85 -17.49 -5.48
N GLY A 47 19.14 -16.79 -4.59
CA GLY A 47 18.34 -17.36 -3.52
C GLY A 47 16.98 -17.91 -3.96
N GLU A 48 16.43 -17.38 -5.06
CA GLU A 48 15.09 -17.70 -5.55
C GLU A 48 14.80 -19.21 -5.72
N PRO A 49 15.70 -20.03 -6.32
CA PRO A 49 15.45 -21.47 -6.44
C PRO A 49 15.25 -22.16 -5.09
N PHE A 50 15.99 -21.72 -4.07
CA PHE A 50 15.88 -22.26 -2.71
C PHE A 50 14.56 -21.81 -2.06
N TRP A 51 14.15 -20.57 -2.28
CA TRP A 51 12.87 -20.05 -1.80
C TRP A 51 11.69 -20.81 -2.41
N VAL A 52 11.71 -21.04 -3.73
CA VAL A 52 10.68 -21.81 -4.45
C VAL A 52 10.64 -23.25 -3.95
N LEU A 53 11.80 -23.88 -3.78
CA LEU A 53 11.90 -25.24 -3.24
C LEU A 53 11.37 -25.30 -1.79
N ALA A 54 11.68 -24.30 -0.97
CA ALA A 54 11.16 -24.18 0.39
C ALA A 54 9.62 -24.05 0.40
N GLN A 55 9.07 -23.25 -0.51
CA GLN A 55 7.63 -23.07 -0.67
C GLN A 55 6.92 -24.34 -1.14
N ALA A 56 7.46 -25.02 -2.16
CA ALA A 56 6.89 -26.23 -2.74
C ALA A 56 6.78 -27.38 -1.72
N HIS A 57 7.71 -27.44 -0.77
CA HIS A 57 7.74 -28.44 0.29
C HIS A 57 7.25 -27.93 1.66
N LEU A 58 6.58 -26.77 1.69
CA LEU A 58 5.94 -26.21 2.88
C LEU A 58 6.90 -25.97 4.07
N PHE A 59 8.16 -25.60 3.81
CA PHE A 59 9.12 -25.17 4.83
C PHE A 59 8.84 -23.74 5.31
N VAL A 60 7.60 -23.48 5.75
CA VAL A 60 7.12 -22.14 6.16
C VAL A 60 7.98 -21.56 7.28
N ARG A 61 8.38 -22.39 8.26
CA ARG A 61 9.23 -21.94 9.39
C ARG A 61 10.60 -21.44 8.93
N LEU A 62 11.23 -22.11 7.96
CA LEU A 62 12.50 -21.65 7.40
C LEU A 62 12.34 -20.28 6.76
N LYS A 63 11.31 -20.12 5.92
CA LYS A 63 11.05 -18.86 5.23
C LYS A 63 10.87 -17.70 6.21
N VAL A 64 9.99 -17.88 7.20
CA VAL A 64 9.71 -16.85 8.21
C VAL A 64 10.98 -16.48 8.98
N ILE A 65 11.78 -17.46 9.42
CA ILE A 65 13.02 -17.19 10.17
C ILE A 65 14.06 -16.48 9.29
N ALA A 66 14.30 -16.98 8.07
CA ALA A 66 15.30 -16.43 7.16
C ALA A 66 14.96 -15.00 6.74
N GLU A 67 13.71 -14.75 6.35
CA GLU A 67 13.22 -13.43 5.98
C GLU A 67 13.28 -12.47 7.19
N SER A 68 12.79 -12.90 8.36
CA SER A 68 12.82 -12.05 9.58
C SER A 68 14.25 -11.71 10.00
N PHE A 69 15.17 -12.67 9.99
CA PHE A 69 16.56 -12.44 10.35
C PHE A 69 17.27 -11.50 9.37
N SER A 70 16.99 -11.64 8.07
CA SER A 70 17.55 -10.77 7.03
C SER A 70 17.04 -9.34 7.18
N ILE A 71 15.73 -9.16 7.38
CA ILE A 71 15.11 -7.84 7.60
C ILE A 71 15.67 -7.20 8.87
N LEU A 72 15.76 -7.94 9.97
CA LEU A 72 16.32 -7.43 11.23
C LEU A 72 17.77 -6.99 11.04
N SER A 73 18.58 -7.79 10.35
CA SER A 73 19.98 -7.47 10.06
C SER A 73 20.10 -6.18 9.22
N LYS A 74 19.26 -6.03 8.19
CA LYS A 74 19.16 -4.81 7.37
C LYS A 74 18.82 -3.59 8.20
N CYS A 75 17.79 -3.68 9.03
CA CYS A 75 17.32 -2.58 9.88
C CYS A 75 18.38 -2.18 10.90
N MET A 76 18.99 -3.15 11.59
CA MET A 76 20.05 -2.89 12.56
C MET A 76 21.25 -2.21 11.90
N LEU A 77 21.72 -2.72 10.77
CA LEU A 77 22.84 -2.10 10.05
C LEU A 77 22.49 -0.67 9.58
N THR A 78 21.27 -0.47 9.06
CA THR A 78 20.81 0.85 8.61
C THR A 78 20.83 1.85 9.77
N VAL A 79 20.24 1.49 10.92
CA VAL A 79 20.19 2.36 12.11
C VAL A 79 21.61 2.67 12.62
N ILE A 80 22.47 1.66 12.74
CA ILE A 80 23.85 1.84 13.20
C ILE A 80 24.62 2.79 12.26
N LEU A 81 24.54 2.57 10.95
CA LEU A 81 25.26 3.40 9.98
C LEU A 81 24.69 4.82 9.86
N VAL A 82 23.37 4.99 9.96
CA VAL A 82 22.76 6.34 9.96
C VAL A 82 23.19 7.14 11.17
N ILE A 83 23.30 6.51 12.35
CA ILE A 83 23.72 7.20 13.58
C ILE A 83 25.22 7.50 13.56
N LEU A 84 26.06 6.55 13.14
CA LEU A 84 27.53 6.69 13.20
C LEU A 84 28.11 7.49 12.02
N TYR A 85 27.54 7.32 10.82
CA TYR A 85 28.07 7.85 9.57
C TYR A 85 26.98 8.47 8.68
N PRO A 86 26.21 9.46 9.16
CA PRO A 86 25.11 10.06 8.39
C PRO A 86 25.56 10.64 7.04
N GLN A 87 26.83 11.04 6.93
CA GLN A 87 27.44 11.60 5.72
C GLN A 87 27.51 10.61 4.55
N TRP A 88 27.38 9.30 4.81
CA TRP A 88 27.42 8.27 3.76
C TRP A 88 26.14 8.22 2.92
N GLY A 89 25.05 8.83 3.40
CA GLY A 89 23.80 8.99 2.65
C GLY A 89 23.34 7.69 2.00
N LEU A 90 23.32 7.65 0.66
CA LEU A 90 22.86 6.51 -0.14
C LEU A 90 23.65 5.21 0.11
N TYR A 91 24.95 5.28 0.40
CA TYR A 91 25.77 4.08 0.62
C TYR A 91 25.29 3.22 1.78
N ILE A 92 24.73 3.87 2.81
CA ILE A 92 24.18 3.17 3.99
C ILE A 92 23.11 2.18 3.55
N PHE A 93 22.17 2.65 2.72
CA PHE A 93 21.07 1.84 2.21
C PHE A 93 21.54 0.76 1.24
N CYS A 94 22.56 1.04 0.42
CA CYS A 94 23.17 0.05 -0.46
C CYS A 94 23.84 -1.09 0.32
N LEU A 95 24.64 -0.76 1.34
CA LEU A 95 25.30 -1.76 2.20
C LEU A 95 24.27 -2.58 2.98
N ALA A 96 23.24 -1.92 3.51
CA ALA A 96 22.16 -2.61 4.20
C ALA A 96 21.38 -3.57 3.28
N GLN A 97 21.11 -3.17 2.02
CA GLN A 97 20.46 -4.04 1.04
C GLN A 97 21.35 -5.21 0.60
N LEU A 98 22.64 -4.98 0.43
CA LEU A 98 23.60 -6.06 0.13
C LEU A 98 23.70 -7.04 1.32
N LEU A 99 23.71 -6.55 2.56
CA LEU A 99 23.68 -7.40 3.75
C LEU A 99 22.39 -8.22 3.78
N TYR A 100 21.22 -7.58 3.57
CA TYR A 100 19.92 -8.24 3.54
C TYR A 100 19.92 -9.44 2.58
N THR A 101 20.26 -9.20 1.31
CA THR A 101 20.23 -10.22 0.26
C THR A 101 21.27 -11.31 0.52
N SER A 102 22.46 -10.96 0.99
CA SER A 102 23.52 -11.92 1.31
C SER A 102 23.14 -12.82 2.49
N VAL A 103 22.58 -12.26 3.56
CA VAL A 103 22.10 -13.02 4.73
C VAL A 103 20.99 -13.97 4.32
N LEU A 104 20.02 -13.50 3.53
CA LEU A 104 18.90 -14.31 3.05
C LEU A 104 19.38 -15.53 2.27
N VAL A 105 20.22 -15.32 1.26
CA VAL A 105 20.80 -16.41 0.45
C VAL A 105 21.63 -17.35 1.32
N THR A 106 22.43 -16.82 2.23
CA THR A 106 23.26 -17.62 3.14
C THR A 106 22.41 -18.50 4.05
N CYS A 107 21.31 -18.00 4.62
CA CYS A 107 20.38 -18.79 5.42
C CYS A 107 19.82 -19.99 4.63
N TYR A 108 19.40 -19.76 3.39
CA TYR A 108 18.89 -20.84 2.54
C TYR A 108 19.98 -21.86 2.19
N VAL A 109 21.17 -21.40 1.81
CA VAL A 109 22.30 -22.27 1.48
C VAL A 109 22.70 -23.12 2.69
N ILE A 110 22.84 -22.52 3.89
CA ILE A 110 23.16 -23.25 5.12
C ILE A 110 22.08 -24.28 5.46
N TYR A 111 20.80 -23.90 5.34
CA TYR A 111 19.71 -24.83 5.64
C TYR A 111 19.70 -26.01 4.67
N PHE A 112 19.75 -25.77 3.36
CA PHE A 112 19.69 -26.86 2.39
C PHE A 112 20.95 -27.72 2.37
N THR A 113 22.13 -27.15 2.61
CA THR A 113 23.36 -27.96 2.73
C THR A 113 23.31 -28.92 3.92
N THR A 114 22.78 -28.48 5.06
CA THR A 114 22.61 -29.33 6.25
C THR A 114 21.44 -30.31 6.10
N PHE A 115 20.32 -29.87 5.52
CA PHE A 115 19.13 -30.68 5.34
C PHE A 115 19.31 -31.81 4.32
N LEU A 116 19.92 -31.54 3.16
CA LEU A 116 20.08 -32.52 2.07
C LEU A 116 20.95 -33.73 2.47
N GLY A 117 21.83 -33.58 3.46
CA GLY A 117 22.64 -34.68 4.03
C GLY A 117 22.00 -35.36 5.25
N SER A 118 20.82 -34.92 5.70
CA SER A 118 20.17 -35.40 6.91
C SER A 118 19.29 -36.63 6.66
N PRO A 119 19.11 -37.52 7.65
CA PRO A 119 18.19 -38.65 7.55
C PRO A 119 16.73 -38.21 7.35
N GLU A 120 16.38 -36.97 7.72
CA GLU A 120 15.05 -36.41 7.53
C GLU A 120 14.73 -36.16 6.04
N ALA A 121 15.72 -35.74 5.24
CA ALA A 121 15.56 -35.57 3.80
C ALA A 121 15.36 -36.92 3.09
N THR A 122 16.10 -37.95 3.50
CA THR A 122 15.92 -39.33 3.00
C THR A 122 14.55 -39.88 3.37
N LYS A 123 14.08 -39.64 4.60
CA LYS A 123 12.75 -40.04 5.06
C LYS A 123 11.62 -39.35 4.29
N LYS A 124 11.83 -38.09 3.90
CA LYS A 124 10.87 -37.29 3.08
C LYS A 124 10.96 -37.57 1.57
N SER A 125 11.82 -38.51 1.12
CA SER A 125 12.05 -38.81 -0.31
C SER A 125 12.28 -37.55 -1.14
N PHE A 126 13.12 -36.65 -0.63
CA PHE A 126 13.32 -35.33 -1.24
C PHE A 126 13.94 -35.46 -2.65
N PRO A 127 13.39 -34.78 -3.67
CA PRO A 127 13.77 -35.01 -5.08
C PRO A 127 15.18 -34.51 -5.43
N VAL A 128 15.76 -33.64 -4.60
CA VAL A 128 17.10 -33.09 -4.79
C VAL A 128 18.05 -33.81 -3.83
N ALA A 129 19.10 -34.47 -4.34
CA ALA A 129 20.07 -35.17 -3.48
C ALA A 129 21.29 -34.31 -3.10
N ARG A 130 21.63 -33.30 -3.91
CA ARG A 130 22.80 -32.43 -3.71
C ARG A 130 22.52 -31.02 -4.20
N MET A 131 23.11 -30.02 -3.55
CA MET A 131 22.98 -28.61 -3.94
C MET A 131 23.45 -28.32 -5.37
N LYS A 132 24.42 -29.10 -5.88
CA LYS A 132 24.86 -29.02 -7.29
C LYS A 132 23.76 -29.36 -8.30
N ALA A 133 22.72 -30.09 -7.93
CA ALA A 133 21.60 -30.39 -8.81
C ALA A 133 20.70 -29.17 -9.06
N LEU A 134 20.81 -28.12 -8.24
CA LEU A 134 20.12 -26.84 -8.44
C LEU A 134 20.90 -25.88 -9.33
N LEU A 135 22.16 -26.20 -9.64
CA LEU A 135 22.96 -25.45 -10.61
C LEU A 135 22.62 -25.93 -12.04
N PRO A 136 22.74 -25.06 -13.05
CA PRO A 136 22.54 -25.45 -14.44
C PRO A 136 23.50 -26.59 -14.79
N ASN A 137 22.95 -27.76 -15.07
CA ASN A 137 23.69 -28.91 -15.57
C ASN A 137 23.49 -29.00 -17.07
N LEU A 138 24.57 -28.99 -17.83
CA LEU A 138 24.54 -29.37 -19.24
C LEU A 138 24.46 -30.89 -19.30
N VAL A 139 23.26 -31.42 -19.48
CA VAL A 139 23.04 -32.84 -19.79
C VAL A 139 23.23 -32.99 -21.29
N GLU A 140 24.11 -33.89 -21.72
CA GLU A 140 24.56 -34.03 -23.12
C GLU A 140 23.42 -34.42 -24.10
N ASP A 141 22.30 -34.97 -23.60
CA ASP A 141 21.18 -35.48 -24.40
C ASP A 141 19.84 -34.72 -24.23
N GLU A 142 19.79 -33.65 -23.44
CA GLU A 142 18.58 -32.81 -23.32
C GLU A 142 18.80 -31.43 -23.93
N THR A 143 17.74 -30.88 -24.54
CA THR A 143 17.77 -29.49 -25.03
C THR A 143 18.12 -28.55 -23.88
N PHE A 144 19.11 -27.67 -24.08
CA PHE A 144 19.57 -26.68 -23.09
C PHE A 144 18.44 -25.88 -22.44
N VAL A 145 17.31 -25.70 -23.15
CA VAL A 145 16.09 -25.09 -22.64
C VAL A 145 14.90 -25.99 -22.95
N ASN A 146 14.15 -26.39 -21.92
CA ASN A 146 12.84 -26.99 -22.10
C ASN A 146 11.85 -25.91 -22.59
N TRP A 147 11.51 -25.94 -23.87
CA TRP A 147 10.65 -24.95 -24.51
C TRP A 147 9.23 -24.89 -23.95
N LYS A 148 8.71 -25.98 -23.39
CA LYS A 148 7.39 -26.01 -22.77
C LYS A 148 7.40 -25.20 -21.47
N GLU A 149 8.39 -25.47 -20.61
CA GLU A 149 8.57 -24.72 -19.36
C GLU A 149 8.94 -23.26 -19.66
N ALA A 150 9.81 -22.99 -20.64
CA ALA A 150 10.17 -21.63 -21.03
C ALA A 150 8.95 -20.82 -21.52
N ARG A 151 8.04 -21.42 -22.29
CA ARG A 151 6.79 -20.77 -22.72
C ARG A 151 5.87 -20.47 -21.52
N LEU A 152 5.80 -21.37 -20.55
CA LEU A 152 5.05 -21.16 -19.32
C LEU A 152 5.67 -20.05 -18.47
N THR A 153 6.99 -20.08 -18.24
CA THR A 153 7.74 -19.03 -17.54
C THR A 153 7.56 -17.67 -18.22
N TRP A 154 7.59 -17.62 -19.55
CA TRP A 154 7.33 -16.38 -20.31
C TRP A 154 5.91 -15.85 -20.09
N SER A 155 4.94 -16.74 -19.95
CA SER A 155 3.55 -16.37 -19.67
C SER A 155 3.41 -15.78 -18.26
N PHE A 156 4.04 -16.38 -17.25
CA PHE A 156 4.12 -15.82 -15.89
C PHE A 156 4.90 -14.52 -15.84
N PHE A 157 6.00 -14.40 -16.58
CA PHE A 157 6.77 -13.16 -16.67
C PHE A 157 5.91 -12.02 -17.21
N LYS A 158 5.14 -12.25 -18.29
CA LYS A 158 4.20 -11.24 -18.83
C LYS A 158 3.14 -10.83 -17.81
N GLN A 159 2.58 -11.79 -17.08
CA GLN A 159 1.58 -11.51 -16.04
C GLN A 159 2.18 -10.69 -14.90
N SER A 160 3.37 -11.06 -14.40
CA SER A 160 4.07 -10.32 -13.36
C SER A 160 4.49 -8.93 -13.82
N PHE A 161 4.94 -8.78 -15.07
CA PHE A 161 5.30 -7.49 -15.65
C PHE A 161 4.08 -6.56 -15.80
N LEU A 162 2.95 -7.09 -16.30
CA LEU A 162 1.71 -6.34 -16.37
C LEU A 162 1.24 -5.94 -14.96
N LYS A 163 1.28 -6.88 -14.01
CA LYS A 163 0.95 -6.60 -12.61
C LYS A 163 1.83 -5.48 -12.04
N GLN A 164 3.13 -5.53 -12.29
CA GLN A 164 4.08 -4.50 -11.85
C GLN A 164 3.72 -3.11 -12.40
N ILE A 165 3.35 -3.01 -13.68
CA ILE A 165 2.91 -1.73 -14.28
C ILE A 165 1.61 -1.24 -13.63
N LEU A 166 0.66 -2.14 -13.36
CA LEU A 166 -0.63 -1.79 -12.75
C LEU A 166 -0.48 -1.37 -11.28
N THR A 167 0.45 -1.98 -10.54
CA THR A 167 0.64 -1.70 -9.10
C THR A 167 1.60 -0.55 -8.83
N GLU A 168 2.67 -0.44 -9.61
CA GLU A 168 3.74 0.55 -9.42
C GLU A 168 3.73 1.63 -10.50
N GLY A 169 2.66 1.71 -11.31
CA GLY A 169 2.46 2.74 -12.33
C GLY A 169 2.62 4.16 -11.78
N GLU A 170 2.13 4.36 -10.54
CA GLU A 170 2.33 5.59 -9.78
C GLU A 170 3.83 5.97 -9.66
N ARG A 171 4.67 5.03 -9.21
CA ARG A 171 6.12 5.26 -9.08
C ARG A 171 6.81 5.46 -10.42
N TYR A 172 6.34 4.76 -11.46
CA TYR A 172 6.85 4.95 -12.81
C TYR A 172 6.56 6.35 -13.35
N VAL A 173 5.37 6.91 -13.10
CA VAL A 173 5.06 8.30 -13.44
C VAL A 173 6.01 9.27 -12.74
N MET A 174 6.20 9.10 -11.43
CA MET A 174 7.10 9.96 -10.65
C MET A 174 8.55 9.89 -11.16
N THR A 175 9.00 8.69 -11.53
CA THR A 175 10.40 8.45 -11.92
C THR A 175 10.69 8.83 -13.38
N PHE A 176 9.82 8.47 -14.33
CA PHE A 176 10.12 8.60 -15.76
C PHE A 176 9.69 9.94 -16.36
N LEU A 177 8.68 10.60 -15.79
CA LEU A 177 8.17 11.86 -16.34
C LEU A 177 8.78 13.10 -15.67
N ASN A 178 9.73 12.92 -14.72
CA ASN A 178 10.42 13.99 -13.97
C ASN A 178 9.47 15.09 -13.47
N VAL A 179 8.23 14.74 -13.11
CA VAL A 179 7.21 15.75 -12.77
C VAL A 179 7.45 16.32 -11.36
N LEU A 180 8.26 15.64 -10.54
CA LEU A 180 8.64 16.04 -9.19
C LEU A 180 10.15 15.97 -9.02
N ASN A 181 10.72 16.94 -8.33
CA ASN A 181 12.13 16.89 -7.91
C ASN A 181 12.33 15.77 -6.86
N PHE A 182 13.53 15.19 -6.79
CA PHE A 182 13.89 14.12 -5.84
C PHE A 182 13.55 14.43 -4.38
N GLY A 183 13.71 15.70 -3.96
CA GLY A 183 13.33 16.13 -2.61
C GLY A 183 11.83 15.97 -2.35
N ASP A 184 11.00 16.45 -3.27
CA ASP A 184 9.54 16.34 -3.16
C ASP A 184 9.06 14.88 -3.29
N GLN A 185 9.73 14.05 -4.10
CA GLN A 185 9.47 12.62 -4.16
C GLN A 185 9.72 11.95 -2.80
N GLY A 186 10.83 12.29 -2.13
CA GLY A 186 11.13 11.79 -0.79
C GLY A 186 10.10 12.19 0.26
N VAL A 187 9.69 13.47 0.25
CA VAL A 187 8.64 13.97 1.17
C VAL A 187 7.29 13.30 0.86
N TYR A 188 6.95 13.16 -0.43
CA TYR A 188 5.75 12.45 -0.88
C TYR A 188 5.74 11.00 -0.39
N ASP A 189 6.83 10.25 -0.57
CA ASP A 189 6.95 8.87 -0.15
C ASP A 189 6.80 8.70 1.37
N ILE A 190 7.38 9.61 2.16
CA ILE A 190 7.23 9.60 3.62
C ILE A 190 5.75 9.82 3.99
N ILE A 191 5.10 10.80 3.37
CA ILE A 191 3.70 11.13 3.66
C ILE A 191 2.76 10.03 3.19
N ASN A 192 2.99 9.44 2.02
CA ASN A 192 2.21 8.32 1.52
C ASN A 192 2.32 7.11 2.46
N ASN A 193 3.52 6.82 2.98
CA ASN A 193 3.71 5.75 3.95
C ASN A 193 3.07 6.06 5.31
N LEU A 194 3.14 7.30 5.80
CA LEU A 194 2.51 7.71 7.06
C LEU A 194 0.98 7.72 6.96
N GLY A 195 0.45 8.32 5.89
CA GLY A 195 -0.97 8.45 5.66
C GLY A 195 -1.66 7.11 5.37
N SER A 196 -0.99 6.20 4.65
CA SER A 196 -1.53 4.86 4.37
C SER A 196 -1.59 3.93 5.59
N LEU A 197 -1.01 4.30 6.75
CA LEU A 197 -1.06 3.47 7.96
C LEU A 197 -2.49 3.19 8.41
N VAL A 198 -3.38 4.17 8.35
CA VAL A 198 -4.80 3.97 8.69
C VAL A 198 -5.45 2.96 7.74
N ALA A 199 -5.19 3.09 6.44
CA ALA A 199 -5.71 2.15 5.46
C ALA A 199 -5.18 0.73 5.72
N ARG A 200 -3.88 0.58 6.03
CA ARG A 200 -3.23 -0.71 6.29
C ARG A 200 -3.69 -1.38 7.58
N PHE A 201 -3.87 -0.62 8.66
CA PHE A 201 -4.15 -1.18 9.99
C PHE A 201 -5.63 -1.21 10.36
N ILE A 202 -6.45 -0.36 9.74
CA ILE A 202 -7.88 -0.25 10.05
C ILE A 202 -8.72 -0.74 8.87
N PHE A 203 -8.58 -0.11 7.70
CA PHE A 203 -9.50 -0.40 6.59
C PHE A 203 -9.25 -1.75 5.93
N LEU A 204 -7.99 -2.15 5.72
CA LEU A 204 -7.65 -3.40 5.07
C LEU A 204 -8.16 -4.64 5.84
N PRO A 205 -7.97 -4.76 7.18
CA PRO A 205 -8.56 -5.87 7.93
C PRO A 205 -10.09 -5.89 7.91
N ILE A 206 -10.74 -4.71 7.92
CA ILE A 206 -12.20 -4.58 7.77
C ILE A 206 -12.61 -5.11 6.40
N GLU A 207 -11.94 -4.66 5.33
CA GLU A 207 -12.20 -5.06 3.96
C GLU A 207 -12.11 -6.58 3.78
N GLU A 208 -11.01 -7.20 4.21
CA GLU A 208 -10.81 -8.65 4.09
C GLU A 208 -11.84 -9.45 4.90
N SER A 209 -12.16 -9.00 6.11
CA SER A 209 -13.13 -9.68 6.98
C SER A 209 -14.55 -9.64 6.40
N PHE A 210 -14.98 -8.46 5.94
CA PHE A 210 -16.32 -8.29 5.41
C PHE A 210 -16.47 -8.79 3.98
N TYR A 211 -15.39 -8.90 3.20
CA TYR A 211 -15.39 -9.61 1.94
C TYR A 211 -15.81 -11.06 2.13
N VAL A 212 -15.18 -11.75 3.08
CA VAL A 212 -15.49 -13.14 3.41
C VAL A 212 -16.92 -13.27 3.95
N PHE A 213 -17.38 -12.31 4.76
CA PHE A 213 -18.77 -12.28 5.24
C PHE A 213 -19.77 -12.19 4.08
N PHE A 214 -19.65 -11.17 3.21
CA PHE A 214 -20.59 -10.99 2.10
C PHE A 214 -20.56 -12.15 1.11
N ALA A 215 -19.38 -12.71 0.82
CA ALA A 215 -19.23 -13.85 -0.07
C ALA A 215 -19.82 -15.17 0.49
N LYS A 216 -20.05 -15.26 1.81
CA LYS A 216 -20.70 -16.40 2.47
C LYS A 216 -22.20 -16.21 2.64
N VAL A 217 -22.64 -14.99 2.91
CA VAL A 217 -24.06 -14.66 3.16
C VAL A 217 -24.83 -14.55 1.85
N LEU A 218 -24.21 -13.97 0.81
CA LEU A 218 -24.85 -13.75 -0.47
C LEU A 218 -24.24 -14.64 -1.55
N GLU A 219 -25.08 -15.07 -2.49
CA GLU A 219 -24.64 -15.90 -3.61
C GLU A 219 -24.16 -15.05 -4.79
N ARG A 220 -22.97 -15.36 -5.32
CA ARG A 220 -22.39 -14.67 -6.47
C ARG A 220 -23.27 -14.77 -7.72
N GLY A 221 -23.40 -13.66 -8.44
CA GLY A 221 -24.10 -13.61 -9.72
C GLY A 221 -25.62 -13.73 -9.68
N LYS A 222 -26.22 -13.82 -8.49
CA LYS A 222 -27.67 -13.90 -8.33
C LYS A 222 -28.26 -12.53 -8.03
N THR A 223 -29.38 -12.22 -8.67
CA THR A 223 -30.15 -11.00 -8.37
C THR A 223 -30.80 -11.09 -6.99
N VAL A 224 -31.10 -9.95 -6.38
CA VAL A 224 -31.67 -9.88 -5.02
C VAL A 224 -32.96 -10.69 -4.84
N LYS A 225 -33.79 -10.80 -5.88
CA LYS A 225 -35.04 -11.60 -5.86
C LYS A 225 -34.81 -13.11 -5.72
N LEU A 226 -33.67 -13.60 -6.21
CA LEU A 226 -33.31 -15.02 -6.20
C LEU A 226 -32.56 -15.43 -4.93
N GLN A 227 -32.33 -14.49 -4.02
CA GLN A 227 -31.64 -14.70 -2.75
C GLN A 227 -32.64 -14.76 -1.58
N LYS A 228 -32.21 -15.39 -0.49
CA LYS A 228 -33.00 -15.43 0.75
C LYS A 228 -33.11 -14.01 1.31
N GLN A 229 -34.34 -13.56 1.53
CA GLN A 229 -34.60 -12.18 1.92
C GLN A 229 -33.98 -11.81 3.28
N ASP A 230 -33.90 -12.77 4.21
CA ASP A 230 -33.24 -12.58 5.51
C ASP A 230 -31.73 -12.32 5.36
N ASP A 231 -31.06 -13.05 4.46
CA ASP A 231 -29.63 -12.89 4.18
C ASP A 231 -29.36 -11.54 3.49
N VAL A 232 -30.23 -11.13 2.57
CA VAL A 232 -30.18 -9.81 1.91
C VAL A 232 -30.37 -8.68 2.92
N ALA A 233 -31.33 -8.82 3.85
CA ALA A 233 -31.61 -7.84 4.89
C ALA A 233 -30.41 -7.68 5.84
N MET A 234 -29.81 -8.80 6.23
CA MET A 234 -28.61 -8.82 7.06
C MET A 234 -27.44 -8.15 6.35
N ALA A 235 -27.17 -8.53 5.10
CA ALA A 235 -26.08 -7.94 4.32
C ALA A 235 -26.27 -6.44 4.07
N ALA A 236 -27.50 -5.99 3.78
CA ALA A 236 -27.80 -4.58 3.63
C ALA A 236 -27.57 -3.80 4.94
N SER A 237 -28.02 -4.33 6.07
CA SER A 237 -27.85 -3.70 7.37
C SER A 237 -26.36 -3.60 7.75
N VAL A 238 -25.61 -4.68 7.56
CA VAL A 238 -24.15 -4.69 7.79
C VAL A 238 -23.43 -3.71 6.86
N LEU A 239 -23.77 -3.69 5.57
CA LEU A 239 -23.17 -2.75 4.62
C LEU A 239 -23.46 -1.29 5.00
N GLU A 240 -24.69 -0.96 5.41
CA GLU A 240 -25.06 0.39 5.86
C GLU A 240 -24.21 0.83 7.05
N LEU A 241 -24.08 -0.04 8.06
CA LEU A 241 -23.34 0.24 9.28
C LEU A 241 -21.83 0.36 9.01
N LEU A 242 -21.28 -0.47 8.11
CA LEU A 242 -19.87 -0.40 7.73
C LEU A 242 -19.56 0.87 6.95
N LEU A 243 -20.38 1.22 5.96
CA LEU A 243 -20.22 2.46 5.19
C LEU A 243 -20.25 3.66 6.13
N LYS A 244 -21.17 3.68 7.10
CA LYS A 244 -21.22 4.72 8.13
C LYS A 244 -19.96 4.73 8.99
N LEU A 245 -19.51 3.58 9.48
CA LEU A 245 -18.31 3.47 10.31
C LEU A 245 -17.08 4.06 9.61
N VAL A 246 -16.78 3.57 8.40
CA VAL A 246 -15.58 3.99 7.67
C VAL A 246 -15.67 5.44 7.20
N LEU A 247 -16.88 5.93 6.87
CA LEU A 247 -17.10 7.34 6.56
C LEU A 247 -16.77 8.23 7.77
N LEU A 248 -17.26 7.88 8.96
CA LEU A 248 -17.01 8.67 10.18
C LEU A 248 -15.53 8.67 10.58
N ILE A 249 -14.85 7.52 10.45
CA ILE A 249 -13.39 7.45 10.65
C ILE A 249 -12.68 8.35 9.64
N GLY A 250 -13.03 8.25 8.35
CA GLY A 250 -12.45 9.05 7.28
C GLY A 250 -12.70 10.56 7.45
N LEU A 251 -13.91 10.96 7.84
CA LEU A 251 -14.28 12.36 8.09
C LEU A 251 -13.51 12.92 9.28
N THR A 252 -13.39 12.15 10.36
CA THR A 252 -12.58 12.51 11.54
C THR A 252 -11.13 12.75 11.14
N ILE A 253 -10.53 11.85 10.37
CA ILE A 253 -9.15 12.01 9.88
C ILE A 253 -9.04 13.20 8.93
N THR A 254 -10.01 13.44 8.07
CA THR A 254 -9.98 14.59 7.15
C THR A 254 -10.00 15.91 7.93
N VAL A 255 -10.94 16.08 8.85
CA VAL A 255 -11.15 17.32 9.61
C VAL A 255 -9.98 17.62 10.54
N PHE A 256 -9.61 16.65 11.41
CA PHE A 256 -8.53 16.87 12.35
C PHE A 256 -7.15 16.72 11.69
N GLY A 257 -6.97 15.75 10.79
CA GLY A 257 -5.72 15.58 10.07
C GLY A 257 -5.32 16.82 9.29
N TYR A 258 -6.27 17.59 8.74
CA TYR A 258 -5.95 18.84 8.06
C TYR A 258 -5.27 19.87 8.99
N ALA A 259 -5.90 20.20 10.12
CA ALA A 259 -5.40 21.22 11.05
C ALA A 259 -4.15 20.79 11.84
N TYR A 260 -3.96 19.48 12.05
CA TYR A 260 -2.83 18.95 12.83
C TYR A 260 -1.67 18.43 11.98
N SER A 261 -1.76 18.50 10.65
CA SER A 261 -0.71 17.99 9.74
C SER A 261 0.66 18.60 10.00
N GLN A 262 0.75 19.93 10.16
CA GLN A 262 2.02 20.60 10.38
C GLN A 262 2.65 20.19 11.72
N LEU A 263 1.86 20.15 12.79
CA LEU A 263 2.32 19.71 14.11
C LEU A 263 2.76 18.25 14.11
N ALA A 264 1.99 17.36 13.46
CA ALA A 264 2.30 15.94 13.37
C ALA A 264 3.63 15.70 12.64
N LEU A 265 3.86 16.39 11.53
CA LEU A 265 5.11 16.30 10.78
C LEU A 265 6.29 16.91 11.55
N ASP A 266 6.07 17.99 12.30
CA ASP A 266 7.12 18.60 13.12
C ASP A 266 7.57 17.68 14.26
N ILE A 267 6.62 16.98 14.89
CA ILE A 267 6.94 15.97 15.92
C ILE A 267 7.68 14.77 15.29
N TYR A 268 7.29 14.36 14.08
CA TYR A 268 7.82 13.16 13.44
C TYR A 268 9.20 13.37 12.82
N GLY A 269 9.38 14.42 12.01
CA GLY A 269 10.61 14.67 11.25
C GLY A 269 11.17 16.09 11.39
N GLY A 270 10.64 16.89 12.33
CA GLY A 270 11.09 18.27 12.55
C GLY A 270 10.85 19.18 11.34
N SER A 271 11.65 20.25 11.27
CA SER A 271 11.58 21.25 10.19
C SER A 271 11.80 20.66 8.81
N MET A 272 12.45 19.50 8.67
CA MET A 272 12.64 18.85 7.36
C MET A 272 11.30 18.46 6.71
N LEU A 273 10.32 18.03 7.50
CA LEU A 273 9.00 17.65 7.01
C LEU A 273 7.92 18.70 7.28
N SER A 274 8.07 19.49 8.34
CA SER A 274 7.11 20.53 8.70
C SER A 274 7.30 21.83 7.92
N SER A 275 8.48 22.06 7.33
CA SER A 275 8.71 23.14 6.36
C SER A 275 8.59 22.62 4.93
N GLY A 276 8.15 23.48 4.00
CA GLY A 276 7.98 23.12 2.59
C GLY A 276 6.63 22.47 2.26
N THR A 277 6.64 21.46 1.37
CA THR A 277 5.44 20.85 0.79
C THR A 277 4.76 19.82 1.70
N GLY A 278 5.45 19.37 2.76
CA GLY A 278 5.00 18.31 3.64
C GLY A 278 3.63 18.52 4.29
N PRO A 279 3.36 19.65 4.99
CA PRO A 279 2.07 19.87 5.62
C PRO A 279 0.91 19.89 4.61
N SER A 280 1.10 20.51 3.45
CA SER A 280 0.10 20.54 2.37
C SER A 280 -0.18 19.16 1.80
N LEU A 281 0.85 18.33 1.65
CA LEU A 281 0.71 16.95 1.21
C LEU A 281 -0.08 16.11 2.21
N LEU A 282 0.25 16.18 3.52
CA LEU A 282 -0.46 15.41 4.53
C LEU A 282 -1.92 15.89 4.71
N ARG A 283 -2.18 17.19 4.54
CA ARG A 283 -3.54 17.77 4.48
C ARG A 283 -4.36 17.20 3.32
N CYS A 284 -3.79 17.11 2.13
CA CYS A 284 -4.47 16.50 0.99
C CYS A 284 -4.60 14.98 1.16
N TYR A 285 -3.62 14.34 1.78
CA TYR A 285 -3.66 12.92 2.07
C TYR A 285 -4.75 12.58 3.09
N SER A 286 -5.02 13.45 4.08
CA SER A 286 -6.11 13.21 5.04
C SER A 286 -7.47 13.14 4.36
N LEU A 287 -7.69 13.94 3.31
CA LEU A 287 -8.85 13.82 2.43
C LEU A 287 -8.79 12.52 1.62
N TYR A 288 -7.63 12.14 1.09
CA TYR A 288 -7.47 10.88 0.36
C TYR A 288 -7.82 9.64 1.22
N VAL A 289 -7.53 9.67 2.52
CA VAL A 289 -7.92 8.60 3.47
C VAL A 289 -9.44 8.40 3.52
N LEU A 290 -10.24 9.48 3.40
CA LEU A 290 -11.70 9.37 3.30
C LEU A 290 -12.13 8.61 2.03
N PHE A 291 -11.49 8.88 0.89
CA PHE A 291 -11.75 8.15 -0.35
C PHE A 291 -11.36 6.67 -0.22
N LEU A 292 -10.19 6.37 0.37
CA LEU A 292 -9.77 4.98 0.63
C LEU A 292 -10.76 4.24 1.53
N ALA A 293 -11.27 4.89 2.57
CA ALA A 293 -12.24 4.33 3.51
C ALA A 293 -13.51 3.87 2.80
N VAL A 294 -14.11 4.75 1.99
CA VAL A 294 -15.37 4.47 1.26
C VAL A 294 -15.12 3.49 0.12
N ASN A 295 -14.01 3.63 -0.61
CA ASN A 295 -13.66 2.73 -1.70
C ASN A 295 -13.50 1.29 -1.22
N GLY A 296 -12.73 1.05 -0.16
CA GLY A 296 -12.47 -0.30 0.36
C GLY A 296 -13.76 -1.07 0.65
N VAL A 297 -14.70 -0.48 1.41
CA VAL A 297 -15.96 -1.16 1.77
C VAL A 297 -16.89 -1.35 0.56
N THR A 298 -17.04 -0.32 -0.29
CA THR A 298 -17.93 -0.42 -1.47
C THR A 298 -17.42 -1.45 -2.47
N GLU A 299 -16.12 -1.45 -2.75
CA GLU A 299 -15.50 -2.34 -3.72
C GLU A 299 -15.42 -3.79 -3.21
N CYS A 300 -15.13 -3.99 -1.91
CA CYS A 300 -15.21 -5.28 -1.26
C CYS A 300 -16.58 -5.95 -1.43
N PHE A 301 -17.67 -5.21 -1.16
CA PHE A 301 -19.03 -5.73 -1.33
C PHE A 301 -19.30 -6.10 -2.79
N THR A 302 -18.93 -5.22 -3.72
CA THR A 302 -19.08 -5.45 -5.16
C THR A 302 -18.33 -6.71 -5.62
N PHE A 303 -17.06 -6.87 -5.23
CA PHE A 303 -16.26 -8.05 -5.58
C PHE A 303 -16.72 -9.35 -4.91
N ALA A 304 -17.36 -9.27 -3.75
CA ALA A 304 -17.93 -10.43 -3.09
C ALA A 304 -19.10 -11.03 -3.90
N LEU A 305 -19.80 -10.20 -4.69
CA LEU A 305 -21.01 -10.56 -5.42
C LEU A 305 -20.81 -10.79 -6.92
N MET A 306 -19.85 -10.10 -7.53
CA MET A 306 -19.62 -10.17 -8.98
C MET A 306 -19.36 -11.61 -9.46
N CYS A 307 -20.01 -11.95 -10.58
CA CYS A 307 -19.69 -13.14 -11.37
C CYS A 307 -18.35 -13.01 -12.09
N LYS A 308 -17.80 -14.11 -12.60
CA LYS A 308 -16.53 -14.12 -13.31
C LYS A 308 -16.51 -13.13 -14.49
N GLU A 309 -17.57 -13.13 -15.30
CA GLU A 309 -17.70 -12.25 -16.46
C GLU A 309 -17.77 -10.77 -16.05
N GLU A 310 -18.36 -10.48 -14.89
CA GLU A 310 -18.43 -9.13 -14.35
C GLU A 310 -17.09 -8.67 -13.79
N VAL A 311 -16.35 -9.57 -13.12
CA VAL A 311 -14.98 -9.32 -12.66
C VAL A 311 -14.04 -9.06 -13.85
N ASP A 312 -14.14 -9.85 -14.92
CA ASP A 312 -13.33 -9.65 -16.12
C ASP A 312 -13.64 -8.31 -16.79
N ARG A 313 -14.93 -7.93 -16.89
CA ARG A 313 -15.34 -6.60 -17.36
C ARG A 313 -14.83 -5.50 -16.44
N TYR A 314 -14.91 -5.68 -15.13
CA TYR A 314 -14.40 -4.72 -14.15
C TYR A 314 -12.88 -4.54 -14.26
N ASN A 315 -12.12 -5.62 -14.44
CA ASN A 315 -10.68 -5.56 -14.67
C ASN A 315 -10.33 -4.77 -15.93
N PHE A 316 -11.12 -4.90 -17.00
CA PHE A 316 -10.95 -4.08 -18.20
C PHE A 316 -11.26 -2.60 -17.95
N VAL A 317 -12.30 -2.29 -17.17
CA VAL A 317 -12.60 -0.92 -16.74
C VAL A 317 -11.46 -0.36 -15.88
N MET A 318 -10.93 -1.13 -14.92
CA MET A 318 -9.78 -0.73 -14.10
C MET A 318 -8.53 -0.44 -14.94
N LEU A 319 -8.29 -1.20 -16.01
CA LEU A 319 -7.19 -0.93 -16.94
C LEU A 319 -7.36 0.43 -17.62
N ALA A 320 -8.58 0.74 -18.10
CA ALA A 320 -8.90 2.03 -18.69
C ALA A 320 -8.78 3.18 -17.67
N LEU A 321 -9.24 2.97 -16.43
CA LEU A 321 -9.10 3.95 -15.34
C LEU A 321 -7.64 4.18 -14.97
N SER A 322 -6.80 3.16 -15.01
CA SER A 322 -5.35 3.29 -14.76
C SER A 322 -4.67 4.18 -15.80
N PHE A 323 -5.07 4.07 -17.07
CA PHE A 323 -4.59 4.97 -18.13
C PHE A 323 -5.07 6.41 -17.92
N MET A 324 -6.35 6.59 -17.58
CA MET A 324 -6.90 7.92 -17.26
C MET A 324 -6.22 8.55 -16.05
N PHE A 325 -5.97 7.76 -15.00
CA PHE A 325 -5.21 8.18 -13.83
C PHE A 325 -3.81 8.64 -14.23
N LEU A 326 -3.08 7.89 -15.07
CA LEU A 326 -1.75 8.28 -15.54
C LEU A 326 -1.76 9.65 -16.23
N CYS A 327 -2.73 9.89 -17.12
CA CYS A 327 -2.90 11.18 -17.80
C CYS A 327 -3.22 12.30 -16.81
N ILE A 328 -4.20 12.11 -15.93
CA ILE A 328 -4.61 13.12 -14.95
C ILE A 328 -3.49 13.42 -13.97
N SER A 329 -2.78 12.40 -13.49
CA SER A 329 -1.61 12.54 -12.65
C SER A 329 -0.54 13.38 -13.32
N TYR A 330 -0.24 13.17 -14.61
CA TYR A 330 0.69 14.01 -15.34
C TYR A 330 0.24 15.49 -15.36
N PHE A 331 -1.01 15.76 -15.74
CA PHE A 331 -1.53 17.13 -15.83
C PHE A 331 -1.62 17.84 -14.47
N LEU A 332 -2.16 17.19 -13.45
CA LEU A 332 -2.32 17.77 -12.12
C LEU A 332 -0.97 17.96 -11.43
N THR A 333 -0.03 17.03 -11.62
CA THR A 333 1.32 17.17 -11.04
C THR A 333 2.10 18.28 -11.72
N TYR A 334 1.92 18.48 -13.03
CA TYR A 334 2.49 19.64 -13.73
C TYR A 334 1.95 20.97 -13.15
N TRP A 335 0.68 21.02 -12.73
CA TRP A 335 0.06 22.27 -12.24
C TRP A 335 0.24 22.51 -10.73
N HIS A 336 0.20 21.46 -9.91
CA HIS A 336 0.14 21.52 -8.44
C HIS A 336 1.28 20.72 -7.76
N GLY A 337 2.28 20.26 -8.51
CA GLY A 337 3.37 19.44 -7.97
C GLY A 337 2.86 18.19 -7.29
N SER A 338 3.51 17.80 -6.18
CA SER A 338 3.25 16.54 -5.48
C SER A 338 1.83 16.46 -4.89
N VAL A 339 1.22 17.61 -4.57
CA VAL A 339 -0.18 17.69 -4.14
C VAL A 339 -1.13 17.31 -5.27
N GLY A 340 -0.83 17.74 -6.50
CA GLY A 340 -1.61 17.38 -7.69
C GLY A 340 -1.69 15.87 -7.90
N PHE A 341 -0.63 15.16 -7.54
CA PHE A 341 -0.57 13.71 -7.63
C PHE A 341 -1.50 13.01 -6.62
N ILE A 342 -1.57 13.48 -5.38
CA ILE A 342 -2.57 13.01 -4.39
C ILE A 342 -3.99 13.28 -4.90
N LEU A 343 -4.23 14.46 -5.47
CA LEU A 343 -5.54 14.81 -6.01
C LEU A 343 -5.94 13.92 -7.20
N ALA A 344 -5.00 13.54 -8.06
CA ALA A 344 -5.25 12.56 -9.12
C ALA A 344 -5.62 11.18 -8.56
N ASN A 345 -4.99 10.78 -7.45
CA ASN A 345 -5.36 9.58 -6.71
C ASN A 345 -6.77 9.68 -6.09
N CYS A 346 -7.14 10.83 -5.52
CA CYS A 346 -8.51 11.09 -5.05
C CYS A 346 -9.52 10.97 -6.20
N PHE A 347 -9.20 11.52 -7.38
CA PHE A 347 -10.07 11.42 -8.56
C PHE A 347 -10.24 9.97 -9.03
N ASN A 348 -9.15 9.20 -9.09
CA ASN A 348 -9.18 7.79 -9.43
C ASN A 348 -10.06 6.99 -8.44
N MET A 349 -9.88 7.19 -7.14
CA MET A 349 -10.73 6.56 -6.12
C MET A 349 -12.18 7.03 -6.22
N GLY A 350 -12.42 8.30 -6.54
CA GLY A 350 -13.76 8.85 -6.76
C GLY A 350 -14.53 8.10 -7.87
N ILE A 351 -13.88 7.82 -9.00
CA ILE A 351 -14.51 7.04 -10.08
C ILE A 351 -14.77 5.59 -9.63
N ARG A 352 -13.82 4.95 -8.92
CA ARG A 352 -14.00 3.59 -8.40
C ARG A 352 -15.16 3.50 -7.40
N ILE A 353 -15.30 4.49 -6.54
CA ILE A 353 -16.44 4.64 -5.62
C ILE A 353 -17.74 4.79 -6.43
N ALA A 354 -17.77 5.67 -7.43
CA ALA A 354 -18.97 5.89 -8.25
C ALA A 354 -19.42 4.60 -8.97
N HIS A 355 -18.47 3.84 -9.53
CA HIS A 355 -18.75 2.56 -10.17
C HIS A 355 -19.28 1.53 -9.16
N SER A 356 -18.67 1.43 -7.98
CA SER A 356 -19.09 0.46 -6.94
C SER A 356 -20.45 0.84 -6.34
N ILE A 357 -20.70 2.12 -6.10
CA ILE A 357 -22.00 2.65 -5.68
C ILE A 357 -23.07 2.37 -6.73
N HIS A 358 -22.77 2.55 -8.02
CA HIS A 358 -23.69 2.23 -9.10
C HIS A 358 -24.08 0.74 -9.09
N TYR A 359 -23.10 -0.16 -8.92
CA TYR A 359 -23.36 -1.59 -8.78
C TYR A 359 -24.22 -1.92 -7.55
N ILE A 360 -23.90 -1.35 -6.38
CA ILE A 360 -24.67 -1.55 -5.13
C ILE A 360 -26.10 -1.06 -5.31
N HIS A 361 -26.28 0.13 -5.89
CA HIS A 361 -27.60 0.69 -6.16
C HIS A 361 -28.41 -0.24 -7.07
N ASP A 362 -27.83 -0.71 -8.17
CA ASP A 362 -28.52 -1.58 -9.12
C ASP A 362 -28.85 -2.95 -8.53
N PHE A 363 -27.98 -3.50 -7.68
CA PHE A 363 -28.23 -4.73 -6.94
C PHE A 363 -29.46 -4.57 -6.02
N PHE A 364 -29.51 -3.51 -5.20
CA PHE A 364 -30.61 -3.28 -4.25
C PHE A 364 -31.85 -2.59 -4.85
N ARG A 365 -31.82 -2.17 -6.13
CA ARG A 365 -32.90 -1.40 -6.79
C ARG A 365 -34.27 -2.07 -6.70
N GLU A 366 -34.30 -3.40 -6.76
CA GLU A 366 -35.53 -4.19 -6.71
C GLU A 366 -35.93 -4.61 -5.28
N SER A 367 -35.22 -4.12 -4.26
CA SER A 367 -35.46 -4.39 -2.85
C SER A 367 -35.94 -3.14 -2.11
N SER A 368 -36.45 -3.32 -0.89
CA SER A 368 -36.80 -2.21 0.01
C SER A 368 -35.60 -1.60 0.74
N TYR A 369 -34.43 -2.26 0.69
CA TYR A 369 -33.25 -1.88 1.45
C TYR A 369 -32.41 -0.81 0.74
N ARG A 370 -31.84 0.12 1.51
CA ARG A 370 -31.02 1.24 0.99
C ARG A 370 -29.71 1.38 1.78
N PRO A 371 -28.77 0.44 1.65
CA PRO A 371 -27.54 0.46 2.45
C PRO A 371 -26.65 1.68 2.21
N LEU A 372 -26.76 2.31 1.03
CA LEU A 372 -26.05 3.56 0.71
C LEU A 372 -26.47 4.74 1.61
N ALA A 373 -27.57 4.63 2.36
CA ALA A 373 -27.93 5.59 3.40
C ALA A 373 -26.83 5.71 4.49
N GLY A 374 -25.99 4.70 4.66
CA GLY A 374 -24.83 4.74 5.55
C GLY A 374 -23.82 5.85 5.19
N LEU A 375 -23.79 6.28 3.93
CA LEU A 375 -22.93 7.38 3.47
C LEU A 375 -23.47 8.78 3.83
N LEU A 376 -24.68 8.86 4.40
CA LEU A 376 -25.32 10.12 4.80
C LEU A 376 -25.26 10.23 6.34
N PRO A 377 -24.28 10.95 6.90
CA PRO A 377 -24.25 11.23 8.33
C PRO A 377 -25.38 12.18 8.73
N SER A 378 -25.73 12.18 10.01
CA SER A 378 -26.75 13.12 10.50
C SER A 378 -26.34 14.59 10.27
N PRO A 379 -27.27 15.49 9.88
CA PRO A 379 -26.96 16.90 9.63
C PRO A 379 -26.34 17.60 10.84
N LEU A 380 -26.74 17.21 12.05
CA LEU A 380 -26.15 17.73 13.30
C LEU A 380 -24.68 17.35 13.42
N LEU A 381 -24.33 16.09 13.17
CA LEU A 381 -22.95 15.62 13.23
C LEU A 381 -22.07 16.32 12.18
N LEU A 382 -22.60 16.50 10.96
CA LEU A 382 -21.91 17.25 9.91
C LEU A 382 -21.68 18.70 10.29
N LEU A 383 -22.66 19.37 10.92
CA LEU A 383 -22.49 20.71 11.48
C LEU A 383 -21.39 20.75 12.53
N VAL A 384 -21.34 19.78 13.45
CA VAL A 384 -20.29 19.70 14.49
C VAL A 384 -18.91 19.46 13.87
N TYR A 385 -18.79 18.66 12.81
CA TYR A 385 -17.54 18.52 12.05
C TYR A 385 -17.10 19.83 11.41
N ILE A 386 -18.00 20.58 10.78
CA ILE A 386 -17.68 21.88 10.17
C ILE A 386 -17.20 22.87 11.23
N ILE A 387 -17.93 22.98 12.34
CA ILE A 387 -17.57 23.88 13.45
C ILE A 387 -16.22 23.48 14.05
N SER A 388 -16.01 22.19 14.31
CA SER A 388 -14.75 21.68 14.85
C SER A 388 -13.58 21.91 13.89
N GLY A 389 -13.80 21.73 12.58
CA GLY A 389 -12.82 22.05 11.55
C GLY A 389 -12.46 23.53 11.54
N ALA A 390 -13.45 24.42 11.56
CA ALA A 390 -13.23 25.85 11.60
C ALA A 390 -12.44 26.29 12.85
N ILE A 391 -12.81 25.77 14.03
CA ILE A 391 -12.11 26.07 15.30
C ILE A 391 -10.67 25.56 15.27
N THR A 392 -10.44 24.35 14.78
CA THR A 392 -9.09 23.75 14.76
C THR A 392 -8.18 24.42 13.73
N ILE A 393 -8.69 24.80 12.56
CA ILE A 393 -7.95 25.61 11.56
C ILE A 393 -7.62 26.99 12.14
N PHE A 394 -8.57 27.65 12.80
CA PHE A 394 -8.30 28.91 13.48
C PHE A 394 -7.23 28.74 14.57
N SER A 395 -7.33 27.67 15.36
CA SER A 395 -6.33 27.34 16.39
C SER A 395 -4.93 27.12 15.79
N GLU A 396 -4.83 26.45 14.65
CA GLU A 396 -3.57 26.23 13.93
C GLU A 396 -2.92 27.57 13.57
N VAL A 397 -3.66 28.46 12.88
CA VAL A 397 -3.13 29.77 12.44
C VAL A 397 -2.67 30.64 13.61
N PHE A 398 -3.36 30.59 14.75
CA PHE A 398 -3.05 31.46 15.89
C PHE A 398 -2.00 30.87 16.84
N PHE A 399 -1.95 29.55 17.03
CA PHE A 399 -1.13 28.92 18.08
C PHE A 399 -0.02 27.99 17.54
N CYS A 400 -0.10 27.50 16.30
CA CYS A 400 0.92 26.65 15.70
C CYS A 400 1.86 27.45 14.76
N CYS A 401 3.14 27.12 14.59
CA CYS A 401 3.96 26.23 15.42
C CYS A 401 5.30 26.85 15.88
N ASP A 402 5.52 28.15 15.61
CA ASP A 402 6.76 28.85 15.95
C ASP A 402 6.71 29.58 17.31
N LYS A 403 5.54 29.59 17.96
CA LYS A 403 5.29 30.32 19.22
C LYS A 403 5.67 29.54 20.49
N GLY A 404 6.49 28.49 20.35
CA GLY A 404 6.97 27.65 21.45
C GLY A 404 6.00 26.55 21.91
N TRP A 405 6.47 25.71 22.84
CA TRP A 405 5.74 24.51 23.30
C TRP A 405 4.40 24.81 23.98
N VAL A 406 4.27 25.94 24.68
CA VAL A 406 3.02 26.31 25.36
C VAL A 406 1.91 26.55 24.34
N ALA A 407 2.19 27.24 23.24
CA ALA A 407 1.21 27.48 22.19
C ALA A 407 0.81 26.18 21.47
N ARG A 408 1.77 25.27 21.25
CA ARG A 408 1.50 23.92 20.71
C ARG A 408 0.56 23.12 21.63
N LEU A 409 0.78 23.17 22.96
CA LEU A 409 -0.10 22.51 23.93
C LEU A 409 -1.51 23.10 23.94
N VAL A 410 -1.65 24.42 23.79
CA VAL A 410 -2.97 25.07 23.65
C VAL A 410 -3.66 24.57 22.39
N HIS A 411 -2.96 24.50 21.25
CA HIS A 411 -3.51 23.98 20.01
C HIS A 411 -4.01 22.53 20.17
N VAL A 412 -3.19 21.64 20.74
CA VAL A 412 -3.58 20.25 21.03
C VAL A 412 -4.79 20.18 21.96
N SER A 413 -4.87 21.04 22.97
CA SER A 413 -6.00 21.08 23.91
C SER A 413 -7.30 21.48 23.21
N VAL A 414 -7.27 22.46 22.31
CA VAL A 414 -8.43 22.85 21.50
C VAL A 414 -8.89 21.69 20.61
N GLY A 415 -7.94 20.97 20.01
CA GLY A 415 -8.22 19.76 19.25
C GLY A 415 -8.89 18.66 20.06
N ALA A 416 -8.35 18.37 21.25
CA ALA A 416 -8.90 17.35 22.14
C ALA A 416 -10.34 17.67 22.56
N LEU A 417 -10.65 18.94 22.85
CA LEU A 417 -12.01 19.39 23.18
C LEU A 417 -12.95 19.25 21.98
N CYS A 418 -12.54 19.69 20.79
CA CYS A 418 -13.34 19.56 19.57
C CYS A 418 -13.56 18.08 19.21
N PHE A 419 -12.53 17.25 19.34
CA PHE A 419 -12.60 15.82 19.11
C PHE A 419 -13.58 15.16 20.09
N ALA A 420 -13.47 15.47 21.38
CA ALA A 420 -14.42 14.97 22.38
C ALA A 420 -15.87 15.39 22.05
N ALA A 421 -16.09 16.64 21.65
CA ALA A 421 -17.42 17.12 21.24
C ALA A 421 -17.96 16.39 20.00
N THR A 422 -17.11 16.13 18.99
CA THR A 422 -17.50 15.34 17.82
C THR A 422 -17.83 13.90 18.19
N PHE A 423 -17.03 13.28 19.06
CA PHE A 423 -17.21 11.89 19.49
C PHE A 423 -18.46 11.72 20.35
N ILE A 424 -18.72 12.65 21.28
CA ILE A 424 -19.95 12.68 22.08
C ILE A 424 -21.17 12.85 21.17
N THR A 425 -21.12 13.77 20.21
CA THR A 425 -22.22 13.97 19.25
C THR A 425 -22.46 12.70 18.45
N MET A 426 -21.40 12.08 17.92
CA MET A 426 -21.46 10.80 17.23
C MET A 426 -22.11 9.71 18.09
N PHE A 427 -21.79 9.67 19.39
CA PHE A 427 -22.38 8.73 20.33
C PHE A 427 -23.90 8.90 20.47
N TYR A 428 -24.39 10.14 20.46
CA TYR A 428 -25.82 10.41 20.62
C TYR A 428 -26.60 10.34 19.30
N THR A 429 -26.00 10.69 18.16
CA THR A 429 -26.69 10.68 16.87
C THR A 429 -26.66 9.32 16.19
N GLU A 430 -25.58 8.54 16.37
CA GLU A 430 -25.38 7.26 15.67
C GLU A 430 -25.56 6.03 16.56
N THR A 431 -26.68 5.97 17.30
CA THR A 431 -26.99 4.88 18.24
C THR A 431 -26.94 3.48 17.62
N LYS A 432 -27.41 3.33 16.37
CA LYS A 432 -27.37 2.05 15.64
C LYS A 432 -25.94 1.55 15.38
N LEU A 433 -25.02 2.47 15.09
CA LEU A 433 -23.62 2.13 14.84
C LEU A 433 -22.93 1.65 16.12
N ILE A 434 -23.23 2.28 17.24
CA ILE A 434 -22.63 1.95 18.54
C ILE A 434 -23.08 0.56 18.99
N HIS A 435 -24.35 0.22 18.79
CA HIS A 435 -24.86 -1.11 19.07
C HIS A 435 -24.13 -2.17 18.23
N PHE A 436 -23.90 -1.90 16.94
CA PHE A 436 -23.16 -2.78 16.05
C PHE A 436 -21.70 -2.99 16.46
N VAL A 437 -20.99 -1.93 16.87
CA VAL A 437 -19.59 -2.02 17.33
C VAL A 437 -19.49 -2.64 18.74
N GLY A 438 -20.49 -2.40 19.60
CA GLY A 438 -20.55 -2.86 20.98
C GLY A 438 -20.84 -4.35 21.15
N GLY A 439 -21.18 -5.07 20.07
CA GLY A 439 -21.41 -6.52 20.12
C GLY A 439 -22.58 -6.94 21.01
N GLN A 440 -23.56 -6.06 21.21
CA GLN A 440 -24.88 -6.41 21.76
C GLN A 440 -25.91 -6.42 20.64
#